data_AF-A0AAN7EFU5-F1
#
_entry.id   AF-A0AAN7EFU5-F1
#
_cell.length_a   1.000
_cell.length_b   1.000
_cell.length_c   1.000
_cell.angle_alpha   90.00
_cell.angle_beta   90.00
_cell.angle_gamma   90.00
#
_symmetry.space_group_name_H-M   'P 1'
#
loop_
_entity.id
_entity.type
_entity.pdbx_description
1 polymer ?
#
loop_
_entity_poly.entity_id
_entity_poly.type
_entity_poly.pdbx_seq_one_letter_code
_entity_poly.pdbx_strand_id
1 'polypeptide(L)'
;MEKKALDYILVPLGLLAMVAYHLWLLYRIMNYPNKTVIGINTIHRSFWVCAMMEDVSKNGILAIQTLRNNLMASIRLASIATMLSSVIAVLMSSGNQDKSALLVFGDRSELDFSIKFKFSSILVCFLVTLLFSVQSMRYYSHASFLITIVPHEHHKAYVAKTVIKGSYFWSLGLRAFYFSFPLFLWIFGPIPMFLSCFVLVILLYSLDYTFDDHYIDEANFKLYRN
;
A
#
# COMPACT_ATOMS: atom_id res chain seq x y z
N MET A 1 24.31 -22.27 -18.10
CA MET A 1 24.40 -22.21 -16.61
C MET A 1 24.34 -20.78 -16.08
N GLU A 2 24.86 -19.78 -16.79
CA GLU A 2 24.86 -18.37 -16.34
C GLU A 2 23.47 -17.75 -16.10
N LYS A 3 22.46 -18.03 -16.95
CA LYS A 3 21.10 -17.47 -16.77
C LYS A 3 20.43 -17.93 -15.46
N LYS A 4 20.60 -19.21 -15.07
CA LYS A 4 20.07 -19.75 -13.80
C LYS A 4 20.79 -19.11 -12.59
N ALA A 5 22.11 -18.94 -12.65
CA ALA A 5 22.85 -18.27 -11.57
C ALA A 5 22.44 -16.80 -11.41
N LEU A 6 22.19 -16.11 -12.53
CA LEU A 6 21.73 -14.73 -12.53
C LEU A 6 20.32 -14.60 -11.92
N ASP A 7 19.40 -15.51 -12.24
CA ASP A 7 18.08 -15.60 -11.61
C ASP A 7 18.18 -15.81 -10.09
N TYR A 8 19.07 -16.71 -9.65
CA TYR A 8 19.25 -17.06 -8.23
C TYR A 8 19.90 -15.95 -7.39
N ILE A 9 20.60 -14.99 -8.01
CA ILE A 9 21.23 -13.87 -7.30
C ILE A 9 20.36 -12.63 -7.40
N LEU A 10 19.86 -12.30 -8.59
CA LEU A 10 19.22 -11.02 -8.86
C LEU A 10 17.81 -10.93 -8.25
N VAL A 11 17.06 -12.03 -8.21
CA VAL A 11 15.72 -12.11 -7.62
C VAL A 11 15.77 -11.89 -6.10
N PRO A 12 16.53 -12.67 -5.30
CA PRO A 12 16.60 -12.44 -3.86
C PRO A 12 17.27 -11.10 -3.52
N LEU A 13 18.24 -10.62 -4.32
CA LEU A 13 18.84 -9.29 -4.11
C LEU A 13 17.79 -8.18 -4.30
N GLY A 14 16.99 -8.24 -5.36
CA GLY A 14 15.91 -7.28 -5.61
C GLY A 14 14.82 -7.32 -4.53
N LEU A 15 14.44 -8.51 -4.07
CA LEU A 15 13.48 -8.67 -2.97
C LEU A 15 14.07 -8.16 -1.64
N LEU A 16 15.35 -8.44 -1.37
CA LEU A 16 16.04 -7.99 -0.15
C LEU A 16 16.16 -6.47 -0.13
N ALA A 17 16.49 -5.83 -1.25
CA ALA A 17 16.50 -4.37 -1.37
C ALA A 17 15.12 -3.76 -1.07
N MET A 18 14.06 -4.37 -1.58
CA MET A 18 12.68 -3.94 -1.31
C MET A 18 12.29 -4.12 0.16
N VAL A 19 12.61 -5.27 0.76
CA VAL A 19 12.35 -5.53 2.18
C VAL A 19 13.17 -4.60 3.06
N ALA A 20 14.46 -4.38 2.75
CA ALA A 20 15.33 -3.45 3.45
C ALA A 20 14.79 -2.01 3.38
N TYR A 21 14.29 -1.56 2.22
CA TYR A 21 13.63 -0.25 2.10
C TYR A 21 12.41 -0.15 3.01
N HIS A 22 11.53 -1.16 3.00
CA HIS A 22 10.32 -1.15 3.82
C HIS A 22 10.63 -1.25 5.32
N LEU A 23 11.65 -2.01 5.72
CA LEU A 23 12.12 -2.10 7.11
C LEU A 23 12.77 -0.80 7.57
N TRP A 24 13.61 -0.17 6.75
CA TRP A 24 14.19 1.13 7.04
C TRP A 24 13.12 2.22 7.15
N LEU A 25 12.11 2.17 6.27
CA LEU A 25 10.98 3.09 6.32
C LEU A 25 10.12 2.87 7.56
N LEU A 26 9.84 1.62 7.93
CA LEU A 26 9.14 1.28 9.16
C LEU A 26 9.93 1.79 10.39
N TYR A 27 11.24 1.54 10.41
CA TYR A 27 12.14 2.04 11.44
C TYR A 27 12.09 3.58 11.51
N ARG A 28 12.14 4.27 10.36
CA ARG A 28 12.07 5.73 10.32
C ARG A 28 10.72 6.27 10.80
N ILE A 29 9.61 5.64 10.41
CA ILE A 29 8.25 6.02 10.86
C ILE A 29 8.11 5.84 12.38
N MET A 30 8.68 4.76 12.94
CA MET A 30 8.61 4.49 14.38
C MET A 30 9.53 5.39 15.22
N ASN A 31 10.75 5.65 14.75
CA ASN A 31 11.74 6.40 15.53
C ASN A 31 11.72 7.92 15.27
N TYR A 32 11.26 8.35 14.09
CA TYR A 32 11.23 9.77 13.69
C TYR A 32 9.91 10.14 13.00
N PRO A 33 8.77 10.09 13.71
CA PRO A 33 7.46 10.41 13.12
C PRO A 33 7.43 11.81 12.51
N ASN A 34 8.11 12.80 13.09
CA ASN A 34 8.10 14.19 12.63
C ASN A 34 8.94 14.48 11.38
N LYS A 35 9.71 13.50 10.87
CA LYS A 35 10.56 13.66 9.66
C LYS A 35 10.10 12.77 8.50
N THR A 36 8.84 12.36 8.54
CA THR A 36 8.24 11.51 7.51
C THR A 36 6.91 12.07 7.09
N VAL A 37 6.65 12.03 5.80
CA VAL A 37 5.37 12.45 5.21
C VAL A 37 4.19 11.75 5.88
N ILE A 38 4.35 10.47 6.23
CA ILE A 38 3.32 9.70 6.93
C ILE A 38 3.05 10.27 8.34
N GLY A 39 4.08 10.61 9.11
CA GLY A 39 3.90 11.17 10.44
C GLY A 39 3.37 12.60 10.42
N ILE A 40 3.83 13.45 9.50
CA ILE A 40 3.27 14.81 9.31
C ILE A 40 1.80 14.74 8.90
N ASN A 41 1.46 13.87 7.94
CA ASN A 41 0.07 13.65 7.53
C ASN A 41 -0.79 13.10 8.69
N THR A 42 -0.19 12.33 9.61
CA THR A 42 -0.87 11.89 10.83
C THR A 42 -1.20 13.06 11.75
N ILE A 43 -0.26 13.99 11.94
CA ILE A 43 -0.46 15.22 12.72
C ILE A 43 -1.53 16.10 12.07
N HIS A 44 -1.45 16.35 10.75
CA HIS A 44 -2.45 17.12 10.01
C HIS A 44 -3.85 16.52 10.12
N ARG A 45 -3.98 15.20 10.02
CA ARG A 45 -5.28 14.53 10.21
C ARG A 45 -5.78 14.62 11.64
N SER A 46 -4.90 14.58 12.63
CA SER A 46 -5.29 14.79 14.02
C SER A 46 -5.86 16.20 14.22
N PHE A 47 -5.18 17.23 13.71
CA PHE A 47 -5.69 18.61 13.77
C PHE A 47 -6.99 18.78 12.99
N TRP A 48 -7.08 18.20 11.79
CA TRP A 48 -8.30 18.21 11.00
C TRP A 48 -9.48 17.59 11.77
N VAL A 49 -9.30 16.44 12.42
CA VAL A 49 -10.36 15.83 13.24
C VAL A 49 -10.76 16.75 14.40
N CYS A 50 -9.79 17.33 15.10
CA CYS A 50 -10.08 18.27 16.19
C CYS A 50 -10.93 19.47 15.71
N ALA A 51 -10.57 20.07 14.56
CA ALA A 51 -11.29 21.19 13.96
C ALA A 51 -12.69 20.79 13.44
N MET A 52 -12.83 19.61 12.83
CA MET A 52 -14.14 19.12 12.38
C MET A 52 -15.09 18.83 13.55
N MET A 53 -14.56 18.42 14.70
CA MET A 53 -15.34 18.10 15.90
C MET A 53 -15.56 19.29 16.83
N GLU A 54 -15.04 20.47 16.52
CA GLU A 54 -15.31 21.69 17.31
C GLU A 54 -16.74 22.20 17.06
N ASP A 55 -17.15 22.25 15.80
CA ASP A 55 -18.50 22.64 15.36
C ASP A 55 -19.16 21.51 14.54
N VAL A 56 -19.59 20.43 15.19
CA VAL A 56 -20.19 19.26 14.51
C VAL A 56 -21.43 19.63 13.68
N SER A 57 -22.23 20.61 14.12
CA SER A 57 -23.43 21.06 13.40
C SER A 57 -23.14 21.71 12.06
N LYS A 58 -21.98 22.37 11.91
CA LYS A 58 -21.55 23.02 10.66
C LYS A 58 -20.65 22.11 9.83
N ASN A 59 -19.70 21.43 10.50
CA ASN A 59 -18.60 20.71 9.83
C ASN A 59 -18.88 19.20 9.66
N GLY A 60 -19.91 18.66 10.32
CA GLY A 60 -20.20 17.23 10.32
C GLY A 60 -20.42 16.66 8.91
N ILE A 61 -21.14 17.38 8.04
CA ILE A 61 -21.38 16.94 6.66
C ILE A 61 -20.07 16.86 5.87
N LEU A 62 -19.23 17.90 5.97
CA LEU A 62 -17.92 17.94 5.31
C LEU A 62 -17.02 16.80 5.80
N ALA A 63 -17.04 16.52 7.10
CA ALA A 63 -16.27 15.46 7.72
C ALA A 63 -16.70 14.08 7.22
N ILE A 64 -18.00 13.79 7.21
CA ILE A 64 -18.57 12.54 6.66
C ILE A 64 -18.22 12.42 5.17
N GLN A 65 -18.36 13.48 4.39
CA GLN A 65 -18.06 13.46 2.96
C GLN A 65 -16.58 13.15 2.69
N THR A 66 -15.68 13.75 3.48
CA THR A 66 -14.23 13.47 3.39
C THR A 66 -13.92 12.02 3.74
N LEU A 67 -14.54 11.49 4.80
CA LEU A 67 -14.39 10.07 5.17
C LEU A 67 -14.95 9.13 4.11
N ARG A 68 -16.08 9.48 3.48
CA ARG A 68 -16.67 8.73 2.36
C ARG A 68 -15.75 8.73 1.13
N ASN A 69 -15.07 9.83 0.84
CA ASN A 69 -14.09 9.88 -0.27
C ASN A 69 -12.92 8.92 -0.01
N ASN A 70 -12.40 8.90 1.23
CA ASN A 70 -11.36 7.96 1.63
C ASN A 70 -11.85 6.51 1.61
N LEU A 71 -13.07 6.24 2.09
CA LEU A 71 -13.72 4.93 2.01
C LEU A 71 -13.85 4.47 0.55
N MET A 72 -14.29 5.35 -0.35
CA MET A 72 -14.40 5.07 -1.79
C MET A 72 -13.03 4.79 -2.42
N ALA A 73 -11.96 5.46 -1.98
CA ALA A 73 -10.60 5.13 -2.41
C ALA A 73 -10.18 3.73 -1.95
N SER A 74 -10.46 3.34 -0.70
CA SER A 74 -10.18 1.99 -0.19
C SER A 74 -10.99 0.91 -0.93
N ILE A 75 -12.27 1.17 -1.21
CA ILE A 75 -13.13 0.25 -2.00
C ILE A 75 -12.55 0.07 -3.41
N ARG A 76 -12.17 1.15 -4.09
CA ARG A 76 -11.57 1.07 -5.43
C ARG A 76 -10.31 0.21 -5.44
N LEU A 77 -9.42 0.40 -4.47
CA LEU A 77 -8.22 -0.41 -4.36
C LEU A 77 -8.53 -1.89 -4.10
N ALA A 78 -9.49 -2.17 -3.21
CA ALA A 78 -9.98 -3.53 -2.95
C ALA A 78 -10.56 -4.19 -4.21
N SER A 79 -11.40 -3.48 -4.96
CA SER A 79 -11.99 -3.99 -6.21
C SER A 79 -10.93 -4.32 -7.26
N ILE A 80 -9.93 -3.45 -7.44
CA ILE A 80 -8.80 -3.70 -8.36
C ILE A 80 -8.02 -4.94 -7.91
N ALA A 81 -7.69 -5.05 -6.62
CA ALA A 81 -6.97 -6.20 -6.08
C ALA A 81 -7.74 -7.52 -6.28
N THR A 82 -9.05 -7.53 -6.04
CA THR A 82 -9.92 -8.70 -6.28
C THR A 82 -10.01 -9.05 -7.77
N MET A 83 -10.19 -8.06 -8.64
CA MET A 83 -10.24 -8.26 -10.09
C MET A 83 -8.95 -8.90 -10.61
N LEU A 84 -7.79 -8.37 -10.20
CA LEU A 84 -6.50 -8.90 -10.59
C LEU A 84 -6.25 -10.29 -9.99
N SER A 85 -6.64 -10.53 -8.73
CA SER A 85 -6.57 -11.85 -8.11
C SER A 85 -7.36 -12.89 -8.90
N SER A 86 -8.56 -12.54 -9.35
CA SER A 86 -9.40 -13.40 -10.20
C SER A 86 -8.75 -13.70 -11.54
N VAL A 87 -8.20 -12.69 -12.23
CA VAL A 87 -7.48 -12.87 -13.49
C VAL A 87 -6.30 -13.83 -13.31
N ILE A 88 -5.48 -13.65 -12.28
CA ILE A 88 -4.34 -14.54 -11.99
C ILE A 88 -4.82 -15.97 -11.70
N ALA A 89 -5.89 -16.15 -10.92
CA ALA A 89 -6.45 -17.47 -10.64
C ALA A 89 -6.95 -18.18 -11.92
N VAL A 90 -7.59 -17.46 -12.84
CA VAL A 90 -8.05 -18.01 -14.13
C VAL A 90 -6.86 -18.39 -15.03
N LEU A 91 -5.81 -17.56 -15.07
CA LEU A 91 -4.58 -17.86 -15.81
C LEU A 91 -3.88 -19.12 -15.28
N MET A 92 -3.90 -19.35 -13.96
CA MET A 92 -3.39 -20.57 -13.35
C MET A 92 -4.22 -21.81 -13.69
N SER A 93 -5.54 -21.67 -13.78
CA SER A 93 -6.47 -22.79 -14.05
C SER A 93 -6.48 -23.20 -15.53
N SER A 94 -6.50 -22.23 -16.44
CA SER A 94 -6.54 -22.47 -17.90
C SER A 94 -5.29 -23.16 -18.46
N GLY A 95 -4.12 -22.95 -17.84
CA GLY A 95 -2.87 -23.62 -18.24
C GLY A 95 -2.89 -25.16 -18.12
N ASN A 96 -3.84 -25.72 -17.35
CA ASN A 96 -3.94 -27.16 -17.10
C ASN A 96 -4.81 -27.93 -18.12
N GLN A 97 -5.73 -27.28 -18.86
CA GLN A 97 -6.71 -28.01 -19.69
C GLN A 97 -6.22 -28.32 -21.12
N ASP A 98 -5.43 -27.45 -21.75
CA ASP A 98 -5.04 -27.60 -23.17
C ASP A 98 -3.77 -28.42 -23.42
N LYS A 99 -3.08 -28.88 -22.38
CA LYS A 99 -1.75 -29.53 -22.51
C LYS A 99 -1.75 -31.04 -22.24
N SER A 100 -2.91 -31.62 -21.95
CA SER A 100 -3.06 -33.02 -21.51
C SER A 100 -2.85 -34.06 -22.62
N ALA A 101 -2.92 -33.67 -23.91
CA ALA A 101 -2.88 -34.62 -25.03
C ALA A 101 -1.57 -34.65 -25.86
N LEU A 102 -0.70 -33.64 -25.80
CA LEU A 102 0.39 -33.50 -26.80
C LEU A 102 1.83 -33.52 -26.25
N LEU A 103 2.05 -33.40 -24.93
CA LEU A 103 3.40 -33.06 -24.43
C LEU A 103 3.85 -33.93 -23.23
N VAL A 104 3.79 -35.25 -23.42
CA VAL A 104 4.50 -36.25 -22.62
C VAL A 104 5.91 -36.40 -23.18
N PHE A 105 6.91 -35.70 -22.62
CA PHE A 105 8.25 -36.25 -22.38
C PHE A 105 9.17 -35.20 -21.69
N GLY A 106 9.61 -35.51 -20.46
CA GLY A 106 10.86 -35.04 -19.85
C GLY A 106 11.00 -33.55 -19.49
N ASP A 107 11.24 -33.26 -18.21
CA ASP A 107 11.76 -31.96 -17.67
C ASP A 107 10.75 -30.81 -17.39
N ARG A 108 9.43 -31.07 -17.39
CA ARG A 108 8.40 -30.04 -17.12
C ARG A 108 8.07 -29.76 -15.65
N SER A 109 8.38 -30.66 -14.71
CA SER A 109 7.96 -30.52 -13.31
C SER A 109 8.51 -29.24 -12.65
N GLU A 110 9.81 -28.96 -12.83
CA GLU A 110 10.44 -27.78 -12.23
C GLU A 110 10.00 -26.46 -12.87
N LEU A 111 9.82 -26.45 -14.20
CA LEU A 111 9.36 -25.26 -14.93
C LEU A 111 7.90 -24.92 -14.62
N ASP A 112 7.04 -25.94 -14.52
CA ASP A 112 5.63 -25.78 -14.15
C ASP A 112 5.49 -25.35 -12.68
N PHE A 113 6.32 -25.88 -11.79
CA PHE A 113 6.41 -25.44 -10.39
C PHE A 113 6.89 -23.98 -10.26
N SER A 114 7.92 -23.58 -11.00
CA SER A 114 8.44 -22.21 -10.98
C SER A 114 7.41 -21.18 -11.46
N ILE A 115 6.69 -21.48 -12.54
CA ILE A 115 5.63 -20.60 -13.06
C ILE A 115 4.46 -20.50 -12.06
N LYS A 116 4.01 -21.63 -11.51
CA LYS A 116 2.96 -21.67 -10.48
C LYS A 116 3.37 -20.89 -9.22
N PHE A 117 4.64 -20.99 -8.81
CA PHE A 117 5.19 -20.25 -7.68
C PHE A 117 5.16 -18.73 -7.93
N LYS A 118 5.57 -18.26 -9.12
CA LYS A 118 5.53 -16.84 -9.51
C LYS A 118 4.09 -16.29 -9.44
N PHE A 119 3.13 -16.98 -10.05
CA PHE A 119 1.72 -16.55 -10.00
C PHE A 119 1.13 -16.59 -8.59
N SER A 120 1.46 -17.60 -7.79
CA SER A 120 1.05 -17.68 -6.38
C SER A 120 1.60 -16.51 -5.56
N SER A 121 2.86 -16.12 -5.78
CA SER A 121 3.46 -14.97 -5.10
C SER A 121 2.74 -13.66 -5.42
N ILE A 122 2.38 -13.43 -6.69
CA ILE A 122 1.59 -12.28 -7.12
C ILE A 122 0.20 -12.30 -6.49
N LEU A 123 -0.46 -13.46 -6.47
CA LEU A 123 -1.78 -13.63 -5.87
C LEU A 123 -1.76 -13.29 -4.38
N VAL A 124 -0.78 -13.81 -3.63
CA VAL A 124 -0.62 -13.49 -2.20
C VAL A 124 -0.43 -11.99 -2.00
N CYS A 125 0.34 -11.32 -2.86
CA CYS A 125 0.52 -9.86 -2.79
C CYS A 125 -0.79 -9.08 -2.98
N PHE A 126 -1.64 -9.49 -3.93
CA PHE A 126 -2.96 -8.89 -4.11
C PHE A 126 -3.92 -9.20 -2.96
N LEU A 127 -3.88 -10.40 -2.39
CA LEU A 127 -4.66 -10.74 -1.20
C LEU A 127 -4.26 -9.89 0.01
N VAL A 128 -2.96 -9.65 0.22
CA VAL A 128 -2.47 -8.75 1.26
C VAL A 128 -2.99 -7.32 1.05
N THR A 129 -2.94 -6.82 -0.19
CA THR A 129 -3.52 -5.51 -0.56
C THR A 129 -5.02 -5.45 -0.25
N LEU A 130 -5.76 -6.50 -0.58
CA LEU A 130 -7.20 -6.63 -0.33
C LEU A 130 -7.49 -6.59 1.18
N LEU A 131 -6.76 -7.37 1.98
CA LEU A 131 -6.93 -7.42 3.44
C LEU A 131 -6.72 -6.04 4.08
N PHE A 132 -5.64 -5.34 3.72
CA PHE A 132 -5.39 -4.01 4.23
C PHE A 132 -6.43 -2.97 3.77
N SER A 133 -6.91 -3.09 2.53
CA SER A 133 -7.98 -2.22 2.02
C SER A 133 -9.29 -2.44 2.76
N VAL A 134 -9.66 -3.69 3.06
CA VAL A 134 -10.84 -4.04 3.87
C VAL A 134 -10.70 -3.52 5.31
N GLN A 135 -9.52 -3.63 5.91
CA GLN A 135 -9.27 -3.06 7.24
C GLN A 135 -9.43 -1.54 7.24
N SER A 136 -8.89 -0.87 6.23
CA SER A 136 -9.06 0.58 6.06
C SER A 136 -10.54 0.97 5.94
N MET A 137 -11.31 0.24 5.12
CA MET A 137 -12.76 0.45 4.99
C MET A 137 -13.48 0.37 6.34
N ARG A 138 -13.17 -0.65 7.16
CA ARG A 138 -13.76 -0.81 8.49
C ARG A 138 -13.50 0.39 9.39
N TYR A 139 -12.26 0.87 9.44
CA TYR A 139 -11.90 2.03 10.27
C TYR A 139 -12.55 3.32 9.77
N TYR A 140 -12.61 3.55 8.45
CA TYR A 140 -13.27 4.75 7.91
C TYR A 140 -14.79 4.73 8.11
N SER A 141 -15.44 3.58 7.95
CA SER A 141 -16.85 3.43 8.27
C SER A 141 -17.11 3.69 9.76
N HIS A 142 -16.29 3.13 10.65
CA HIS A 142 -16.41 3.38 12.09
C HIS A 142 -16.17 4.85 12.44
N ALA A 143 -15.13 5.48 11.88
CA ALA A 143 -14.86 6.90 12.08
C ALA A 143 -16.03 7.79 11.59
N SER A 144 -16.72 7.39 10.52
CA SER A 144 -17.88 8.13 9.98
C SER A 144 -19.06 8.15 10.94
N PHE A 145 -19.24 7.09 11.75
CA PHE A 145 -20.23 7.08 12.82
C PHE A 145 -19.77 7.88 14.04
N LEU A 146 -18.49 7.78 14.42
CA LEU A 146 -18.00 8.46 15.62
C LEU A 146 -17.95 9.98 15.47
N ILE A 147 -17.68 10.50 14.27
CA ILE A 147 -17.51 11.94 14.03
C ILE A 147 -18.81 12.72 14.14
N THR A 148 -19.97 12.05 14.09
CA THR A 148 -21.30 12.67 14.20
C THR A 148 -21.83 12.72 15.64
N ILE A 149 -21.14 12.08 16.58
CA ILE A 149 -21.55 12.02 17.99
C ILE A 149 -21.03 13.26 18.73
N VAL A 150 -21.78 13.74 19.73
CA VAL A 150 -21.43 14.92 20.55
C VAL A 150 -20.00 14.76 21.13
N PRO A 151 -19.11 15.75 20.95
CA PRO A 151 -17.71 15.61 21.34
C PRO A 151 -17.49 15.69 22.85
N HIS A 152 -16.76 14.73 23.40
CA HIS A 152 -16.00 14.88 24.65
C HIS A 152 -14.49 14.92 24.35
N GLU A 153 -13.68 15.51 25.22
CA GLU A 153 -12.20 15.60 25.10
C GLU A 153 -11.55 14.26 24.69
N HIS A 154 -11.85 13.20 25.43
CA HIS A 154 -11.32 11.86 25.13
C HIS A 154 -11.90 11.24 23.84
N HIS A 155 -13.08 11.67 23.41
CA HIS A 155 -13.72 11.22 22.17
C HIS A 155 -12.99 11.77 20.94
N LYS A 156 -12.59 13.05 20.95
CA LYS A 156 -11.84 13.67 19.84
C LYS A 156 -10.53 12.91 19.55
N ALA A 157 -9.75 12.61 20.58
CA ALA A 157 -8.52 11.84 20.46
C ALA A 157 -8.77 10.41 19.95
N TYR A 158 -9.88 9.79 20.34
CA TYR A 158 -10.26 8.46 19.87
C TYR A 158 -10.68 8.46 18.39
N VAL A 159 -11.47 9.45 17.94
CA VAL A 159 -11.83 9.62 16.53
C VAL A 159 -10.57 9.86 15.69
N ALA A 160 -9.67 10.74 16.14
CA ALA A 160 -8.41 11.01 15.45
C ALA A 160 -7.60 9.72 15.28
N LYS A 161 -7.40 8.95 16.36
CA LYS A 161 -6.72 7.65 16.30
C LYS A 161 -7.39 6.68 15.34
N THR A 162 -8.72 6.67 15.26
CA THR A 162 -9.47 5.78 14.36
C THR A 162 -9.25 6.16 12.89
N VAL A 163 -9.34 7.45 12.55
CA VAL A 163 -9.07 7.96 11.19
C VAL A 163 -7.63 7.70 10.77
N ILE A 164 -6.69 7.95 11.68
CA ILE A 164 -5.25 7.73 11.48
C ILE A 164 -4.97 6.24 11.19
N LYS A 165 -5.52 5.31 12.01
CA LYS A 165 -5.40 3.86 11.76
C LYS A 165 -5.97 3.48 10.38
N GLY A 166 -7.13 4.01 10.02
CA GLY A 166 -7.74 3.78 8.70
C GLY A 166 -6.82 4.22 7.55
N SER A 167 -6.13 5.35 7.69
CA SER A 167 -5.16 5.79 6.69
C SER A 167 -3.89 4.96 6.69
N TYR A 168 -3.39 4.49 7.84
CA TYR A 168 -2.22 3.61 7.84
C TYR A 168 -2.49 2.34 7.05
N PHE A 169 -3.64 1.70 7.27
CA PHE A 169 -4.03 0.52 6.51
C PHE A 169 -4.22 0.82 5.02
N TRP A 170 -4.76 1.99 4.66
CA TRP A 170 -4.87 2.39 3.26
C TRP A 170 -3.50 2.55 2.60
N SER A 171 -2.58 3.29 3.23
CA SER A 171 -1.22 3.49 2.71
C SER A 171 -0.43 2.18 2.64
N LEU A 172 -0.61 1.28 3.61
CA LEU A 172 0.03 -0.03 3.60
C LEU A 172 -0.52 -0.93 2.48
N GLY A 173 -1.84 -0.92 2.27
CA GLY A 173 -2.48 -1.59 1.14
C GLY A 173 -1.96 -1.08 -0.20
N LEU A 174 -1.86 0.24 -0.36
CA LEU A 174 -1.33 0.85 -1.59
C LEU A 174 0.14 0.47 -1.84
N ARG A 175 0.98 0.44 -0.80
CA ARG A 175 2.38 -0.01 -0.92
C ARG A 175 2.49 -1.49 -1.24
N ALA A 176 1.65 -2.34 -0.63
CA ALA A 176 1.56 -3.75 -1.01
C ALA A 176 1.16 -3.90 -2.48
N PHE A 177 0.24 -3.07 -2.98
CA PHE A 177 -0.12 -3.04 -4.40
C PHE A 177 1.06 -2.62 -5.28
N TYR A 178 1.85 -1.63 -4.88
CA TYR A 178 3.05 -1.25 -5.61
C TYR A 178 4.10 -2.38 -5.69
N PHE A 179 4.21 -3.18 -4.63
CA PHE A 179 5.08 -4.34 -4.59
C PHE A 179 4.67 -5.45 -5.59
N SER A 180 3.41 -5.50 -6.05
CA SER A 180 2.99 -6.47 -7.05
C SER A 180 3.57 -6.20 -8.44
N PHE A 181 3.99 -4.97 -8.75
CA PHE A 181 4.52 -4.61 -10.07
C PHE A 181 5.85 -5.33 -10.38
N PRO A 182 6.89 -5.29 -9.52
CA PRO A 182 8.09 -6.07 -9.76
C PRO A 182 7.84 -7.58 -9.91
N LEU A 183 6.92 -8.13 -9.11
CA LEU A 183 6.54 -9.54 -9.22
C LEU A 183 5.87 -9.86 -10.56
N PHE A 184 5.06 -8.95 -11.10
CA PHE A 184 4.50 -9.10 -12.44
C PHE A 184 5.59 -9.06 -13.52
N LEU A 185 6.55 -8.14 -13.42
CA LEU A 185 7.67 -8.06 -14.37
C LEU A 185 8.62 -9.27 -14.28
N TRP A 186 8.63 -9.98 -13.16
CA TRP A 186 9.38 -11.23 -12.99
C TRP A 186 8.89 -12.37 -13.90
N ILE A 187 7.68 -12.27 -14.46
CA ILE A 187 7.18 -13.19 -15.49
C ILE A 187 8.01 -13.04 -16.78
N PHE A 188 8.42 -11.83 -17.14
CA PHE A 188 9.21 -11.54 -18.35
C PHE A 188 10.71 -11.80 -18.16
N GLY A 189 11.19 -11.84 -16.92
CA GLY A 189 12.57 -12.20 -16.59
C GLY A 189 13.10 -11.51 -15.33
N PRO A 190 14.33 -11.85 -14.90
CA PRO A 190 14.96 -11.28 -13.70
C PRO A 190 15.42 -9.82 -13.90
N ILE A 191 15.85 -9.47 -15.11
CA ILE A 191 16.34 -8.12 -15.47
C ILE A 191 15.23 -7.06 -15.32
N PRO A 192 14.04 -7.22 -15.95
CA PRO A 192 12.96 -6.25 -15.79
C PRO A 192 12.45 -6.17 -14.34
N MET A 193 12.44 -7.29 -13.60
CA MET A 193 12.12 -7.30 -12.16
C MET A 193 13.10 -6.41 -11.38
N PHE A 194 14.41 -6.61 -11.55
CA PHE A 194 15.42 -5.82 -10.84
C PHE A 194 15.32 -4.34 -11.14
N LEU A 195 15.20 -3.96 -12.42
CA LEU A 195 15.04 -2.57 -12.82
C LEU A 195 13.79 -1.94 -12.19
N SER A 196 12.67 -2.67 -12.17
CA SER A 196 11.44 -2.19 -11.55
C SER A 196 11.54 -2.05 -10.03
N CYS A 197 12.31 -2.89 -9.33
CA CYS A 197 12.59 -2.68 -7.91
C CYS A 197 13.33 -1.35 -7.68
N PHE A 198 14.34 -1.04 -8.50
CA PHE A 198 15.06 0.23 -8.40
C PHE A 198 14.15 1.44 -8.67
N VAL A 199 13.37 1.40 -9.76
CA VAL A 199 12.41 2.45 -10.09
C VAL A 199 11.40 2.63 -8.97
N LEU A 200 10.90 1.53 -8.40
CA LEU A 200 9.92 1.59 -7.32
C LEU A 200 10.51 2.17 -6.02
N VAL A 201 11.75 1.83 -5.68
CA VAL A 201 12.47 2.45 -4.55
C VAL A 201 12.63 3.96 -4.77
N ILE A 202 13.02 4.40 -5.98
CA ILE A 202 13.14 5.82 -6.31
C ILE A 202 11.80 6.53 -6.21
N LEU A 203 10.73 5.95 -6.77
CA LEU A 203 9.38 6.52 -6.70
C LEU A 203 8.88 6.63 -5.26
N LEU A 204 9.07 5.58 -4.45
CA LEU A 204 8.68 5.59 -3.03
C LEU A 204 9.52 6.59 -2.24
N TYR A 205 10.82 6.68 -2.52
CA TYR A 205 11.70 7.65 -1.88
C TYR A 205 11.26 9.09 -2.20
N SER A 206 10.98 9.40 -3.47
CA SER A 206 10.45 10.71 -3.87
C SER A 206 9.10 10.99 -3.22
N LEU A 207 8.20 10.00 -3.13
CA LEU A 207 6.91 10.16 -2.44
C LEU A 207 7.09 10.46 -0.94
N ASP A 208 8.08 9.84 -0.32
CA ASP A 208 8.37 9.97 1.11
C ASP A 208 9.27 11.18 1.46
N TYR A 209 9.95 11.81 0.49
CA TYR A 209 10.89 12.93 0.70
C TYR A 209 10.40 14.26 0.12
N THR A 210 9.81 14.28 -1.08
CA THR A 210 9.47 15.53 -1.81
C THR A 210 8.39 16.38 -1.13
N PHE A 211 7.64 15.85 -0.17
CA PHE A 211 6.63 16.60 0.58
C PHE A 211 7.15 17.31 1.85
N ASP A 212 8.41 17.08 2.26
CA ASP A 212 8.97 17.64 3.51
C ASP A 212 9.62 19.03 3.31
N ASP A 213 10.37 19.24 2.22
CA ASP A 213 11.18 20.47 2.07
C ASP A 213 10.35 21.73 1.82
N HIS A 214 9.23 21.66 1.08
CA HIS A 214 8.55 22.89 0.64
C HIS A 214 7.48 23.42 1.62
N TYR A 215 6.97 22.58 2.53
CA TYR A 215 5.87 22.96 3.42
C TYR A 215 6.33 23.42 4.81
N ILE A 216 7.43 22.84 5.32
CA ILE A 216 8.03 23.25 6.59
C ILE A 216 8.67 24.64 6.44
N ASP A 217 9.27 24.94 5.30
CA ASP A 217 9.91 26.25 5.06
C ASP A 217 8.87 27.37 4.98
N GLU A 218 7.74 27.16 4.30
CA GLU A 218 6.68 28.17 4.16
C GLU A 218 5.87 28.38 5.45
N ALA A 219 5.65 27.32 6.24
CA ALA A 219 5.00 27.41 7.56
C ALA A 219 5.89 28.13 8.58
N ASN A 220 7.20 27.87 8.57
CA ASN A 220 8.16 28.63 9.38
C ASN A 220 8.22 30.10 8.93
N PHE A 221 8.22 30.37 7.63
CA PHE A 221 8.28 31.74 7.10
C PHE A 221 7.04 32.58 7.47
N LYS A 222 5.86 31.95 7.60
CA LYS A 222 4.64 32.63 8.07
C LYS A 222 4.60 32.84 9.59
N LEU A 223 5.27 32.00 10.38
CA LEU A 223 5.34 32.17 11.84
C LEU A 223 6.28 33.31 12.28
N TYR A 224 7.25 33.71 11.45
CA TYR A 224 8.14 34.85 11.71
C TYR A 224 7.61 36.20 11.17
N ARG A 225 6.43 36.22 10.53
CA ARG A 225 5.83 37.44 9.95
C ARG A 225 4.63 37.97 10.73
N ASN A 226 4.18 37.27 11.77
CA ASN A 226 3.16 37.75 12.72
C ASN A 226 3.77 37.94 14.10
#